data_AF-A0A7Y4U4H4-F1
#
_entry.id   AF-A0A7Y4U4H4-F1
#
_cell.length_a   1.000
_cell.length_b   1.000
_cell.length_c   1.000
_cell.angle_alpha   90.00
_cell.angle_beta   90.00
_cell.angle_gamma   90.00
#
_symmetry.space_group_name_H-M   'P 1'
#
loop_
_entity.id
_entity.type
_entity.pdbx_description
1 polymer ?
#
loop_
_entity_poly.entity_id
_entity_poly.type
_entity_poly.pdbx_seq_one_letter_code
_entity_poly.pdbx_strand_id
1 'polypeptide(L)'
;SDVVLQNFATGVMDGLGLGYEELKKIKPDIIMASISGYGHTGPHRNYMAYGPAIPPLTGLSAMTGYEGGPPQEVGMAYGDPTSGIHAAVAICAALVARTRTGHGQHIDVSLWEAVAALVPEGWMDYVMNGTQPARQGNHDPWMAPHNCFRCAGEDEWVTIACGTETEWHSLCHVIGQPQLADEARFRSAPARKANEDALDQILTEWTTLRDKWEVTRRLQAVGVAAFPSMNGKDLVEDPHLNARGFFERLAHPEVGVRTHMGMPWRLTHAPNGVRSPAPLLGQDTDQVMRDILGYSVQRIAELKDERVLY
;
A
#
# COMPACT_ATOMS: atom_id res chain seq x y z
N SER A 1 -23.13 -6.63 18.02
CA SER A 1 -22.19 -6.34 16.93
C SER A 1 -22.85 -6.54 15.58
N ASP A 2 -22.50 -5.72 14.58
CA ASP A 2 -22.95 -5.88 13.19
C ASP A 2 -22.00 -6.71 12.33
N VAL A 3 -20.70 -6.62 12.65
CA VAL A 3 -19.60 -7.26 11.93
C VAL A 3 -18.67 -7.92 12.93
N VAL A 4 -18.17 -9.11 12.60
CA VAL A 4 -17.03 -9.76 13.26
C VAL A 4 -15.90 -9.86 12.24
N LEU A 5 -14.73 -9.30 12.56
CA LEU A 5 -13.54 -9.35 11.71
C LEU A 5 -12.47 -10.18 12.42
N GLN A 6 -11.80 -11.06 11.69
CA GLN A 6 -10.74 -11.91 12.21
C GLN A 6 -9.71 -12.24 11.12
N ASN A 7 -8.47 -12.51 11.53
CA ASN A 7 -7.37 -12.93 10.66
C ASN A 7 -6.57 -14.13 11.20
N PHE A 8 -7.21 -15.00 11.99
CA PHE A 8 -6.63 -16.26 12.43
C PHE A 8 -6.44 -17.22 11.26
N ALA A 9 -5.57 -18.22 11.48
CA ALA A 9 -5.43 -19.34 10.55
C ALA A 9 -6.78 -20.06 10.33
N THR A 10 -6.96 -20.60 9.13
CA THR A 10 -8.16 -21.31 8.71
C THR A 10 -8.55 -22.39 9.73
N GLY A 11 -9.82 -22.39 10.14
CA GLY A 11 -10.39 -23.36 11.10
C GLY A 11 -10.23 -23.01 12.59
N VAL A 12 -9.45 -21.98 12.95
CA VAL A 12 -9.30 -21.57 14.37
C VAL A 12 -10.63 -21.10 14.95
N MET A 13 -11.35 -20.22 14.24
CA MET A 13 -12.64 -19.72 14.72
C MET A 13 -13.69 -20.84 14.83
N ASP A 14 -13.69 -21.80 13.90
CA ASP A 14 -14.57 -22.96 13.95
C ASP A 14 -14.24 -23.84 15.16
N GLY A 15 -12.95 -24.08 15.43
CA GLY A 15 -12.48 -24.82 16.60
C GLY A 15 -12.82 -24.15 17.93
N LEU A 16 -12.93 -22.82 17.96
CA LEU A 16 -13.40 -22.04 19.11
C LEU A 16 -14.93 -22.01 19.25
N GLY A 17 -15.68 -22.59 18.31
CA GLY A 17 -17.14 -22.49 18.28
C GLY A 17 -17.65 -21.09 17.91
N LEU A 18 -16.80 -20.27 17.30
CA LEU A 18 -17.09 -18.89 16.88
C LEU A 18 -17.06 -18.74 15.35
N GLY A 19 -17.17 -19.86 14.62
CA GLY A 19 -17.32 -19.88 13.17
C GLY A 19 -18.60 -19.20 12.69
N TYR A 20 -18.65 -18.83 11.41
CA TYR A 20 -19.78 -18.09 10.85
C TYR A 20 -21.13 -18.78 11.08
N GLU A 21 -21.21 -20.10 10.88
CA GLU A 21 -22.44 -20.86 11.09
C GLU A 21 -22.90 -20.85 12.55
N GLU A 22 -21.98 -20.79 13.52
CA GLU A 22 -22.35 -20.65 14.95
C GLU A 22 -22.83 -19.22 15.27
N LEU A 23 -22.12 -18.20 14.79
CA LEU A 23 -22.50 -16.81 15.00
C LEU A 23 -23.87 -16.48 14.38
N LYS A 24 -24.16 -17.04 13.20
CA LYS A 24 -25.41 -16.87 12.48
C LYS A 24 -26.62 -17.43 13.25
N LYS A 25 -26.45 -18.51 14.03
CA LYS A 25 -27.53 -19.04 14.90
C LYS A 25 -27.95 -18.03 15.96
N ILE A 26 -27.02 -17.19 16.43
CA ILE A 26 -27.26 -16.17 17.45
C ILE A 26 -27.79 -14.89 16.80
N LYS A 27 -27.19 -14.46 15.69
CA LYS A 27 -27.57 -13.25 14.96
C LYS A 27 -27.64 -13.56 13.45
N PRO A 28 -28.83 -13.87 12.89
CA PRO A 28 -28.98 -14.31 11.50
C PRO A 28 -28.51 -13.32 10.44
N ASP A 29 -28.43 -12.04 10.77
CA ASP A 29 -27.99 -10.93 9.92
C ASP A 29 -26.53 -10.50 10.20
N ILE A 30 -25.75 -11.32 10.91
CA ILE A 30 -24.33 -11.04 11.19
C ILE A 30 -23.48 -11.09 9.92
N ILE A 31 -22.54 -10.15 9.80
CA ILE A 31 -21.49 -10.22 8.78
C ILE A 31 -20.21 -10.71 9.47
N MET A 32 -19.57 -11.72 8.92
CA MET A 32 -18.24 -12.15 9.35
C MET A 32 -17.25 -11.89 8.22
N ALA A 33 -16.10 -11.29 8.51
CA ALA A 33 -14.99 -11.15 7.58
C ALA A 33 -13.79 -11.94 8.10
N SER A 34 -13.30 -12.85 7.27
CA SER A 34 -12.12 -13.65 7.52
C SER A 34 -11.02 -13.26 6.54
N ILE A 35 -9.88 -12.84 7.05
CA ILE A 35 -8.69 -12.53 6.25
C ILE A 35 -7.67 -13.66 6.44
N SER A 36 -7.28 -14.35 5.37
CA SER A 36 -6.27 -15.41 5.43
C SER A 36 -5.31 -15.35 4.24
N GLY A 37 -4.21 -16.09 4.31
CA GLY A 37 -3.19 -16.07 3.26
C GLY A 37 -3.67 -16.51 1.88
N TYR A 38 -4.45 -17.59 1.87
CA TYR A 38 -4.79 -18.36 0.67
C TYR A 38 -6.31 -18.50 0.47
N GLY A 39 -7.13 -17.88 1.32
CA GLY A 39 -8.58 -18.10 1.38
C GLY A 39 -8.95 -19.34 2.22
N HIS A 40 -10.24 -19.49 2.52
CA HIS A 40 -10.80 -20.63 3.25
C HIS A 40 -11.16 -21.81 2.34
N THR A 41 -10.98 -21.65 1.03
CA THR A 41 -11.24 -22.69 0.01
C THR A 41 -10.01 -22.95 -0.85
N GLY A 42 -10.08 -23.99 -1.69
CA GLY A 42 -8.98 -24.37 -2.58
C GLY A 42 -7.91 -25.26 -1.93
N PRO A 43 -6.89 -25.65 -2.71
CA PRO A 43 -5.88 -26.63 -2.30
C PRO A 43 -4.94 -26.09 -1.21
N HIS A 44 -4.78 -24.77 -1.12
CA HIS A 44 -3.82 -24.13 -0.22
C HIS A 44 -4.44 -23.53 1.06
N ARG A 45 -5.75 -23.72 1.30
CA ARG A 45 -6.48 -23.09 2.42
C ARG A 45 -5.88 -23.32 3.82
N ASN A 46 -5.14 -24.40 4.01
CA ASN A 46 -4.55 -24.78 5.31
C ASN A 46 -3.13 -24.22 5.52
N TYR A 47 -2.57 -23.51 4.54
CA TYR A 47 -1.26 -22.88 4.70
C TYR A 47 -1.37 -21.59 5.50
N MET A 48 -0.38 -21.38 6.37
CA MET A 48 -0.17 -20.12 7.06
C MET A 48 0.62 -19.19 6.13
N ALA A 49 0.18 -17.94 6.01
CA ALA A 49 0.92 -16.93 5.27
C ALA A 49 1.47 -15.85 6.20
N TYR A 50 2.58 -15.28 5.76
CA TYR A 50 3.14 -14.05 6.29
C TYR A 50 3.24 -13.07 5.13
N GLY A 51 3.03 -11.78 5.38
CA GLY A 51 3.01 -10.75 4.35
C GLY A 51 4.15 -10.81 3.32
N PRO A 52 5.42 -11.04 3.71
CA PRO A 52 6.55 -11.17 2.75
C PRO A 52 6.45 -12.34 1.76
N ALA A 53 5.63 -13.35 2.05
CA ALA A 53 5.43 -14.50 1.15
C ALA A 53 4.47 -14.19 -0.01
N ILE A 54 3.72 -13.08 0.08
CA ILE A 54 2.64 -12.76 -0.87
C ILE A 54 3.15 -12.14 -2.18
N PRO A 55 4.10 -11.19 -2.20
CA PRO A 55 4.64 -10.65 -3.46
C PRO A 55 5.23 -11.72 -4.40
N PRO A 56 6.01 -12.71 -3.92
CA PRO A 56 6.47 -13.80 -4.79
C PRO A 56 5.32 -14.66 -5.32
N LEU A 57 4.33 -14.95 -4.49
CA LEU A 57 3.19 -15.79 -4.81
C LEU A 57 2.25 -15.18 -5.87
N THR A 58 2.22 -13.85 -5.93
CA THR A 58 1.35 -13.07 -6.82
C THR A 58 2.02 -12.69 -8.14
N GLY A 59 3.29 -13.06 -8.33
CA GLY A 59 4.07 -12.68 -9.51
C GLY A 59 4.70 -11.28 -9.42
N LEU A 60 4.41 -10.50 -8.37
CA LEU A 60 4.96 -9.16 -8.18
C LEU A 60 6.49 -9.16 -8.12
N SER A 61 7.08 -10.11 -7.38
CA SER A 61 8.55 -10.22 -7.31
C SER A 61 9.18 -10.59 -8.66
N ALA A 62 8.48 -11.32 -9.53
CA ALA A 62 9.01 -11.71 -10.84
C ALA A 62 9.25 -10.49 -11.74
N MET A 63 8.45 -9.44 -11.57
CA MET A 63 8.53 -8.17 -12.30
C MET A 63 9.35 -7.10 -11.58
N THR A 64 9.72 -7.34 -10.32
CA THR A 64 10.46 -6.37 -9.50
C THR A 64 11.96 -6.66 -9.52
N GLY A 65 12.76 -5.63 -9.76
CA GLY A 65 14.22 -5.68 -9.76
C GLY A 65 14.84 -5.16 -11.05
N TYR A 66 16.17 -5.18 -11.11
CA TYR A 66 16.93 -4.74 -12.28
C TYR A 66 16.93 -5.79 -13.39
N GLU A 67 17.10 -5.33 -14.63
CA GLU A 67 17.24 -6.19 -15.80
C GLU A 67 18.38 -7.20 -15.61
N GLY A 68 18.17 -8.44 -16.07
CA GLY A 68 19.13 -9.54 -15.92
C GLY A 68 19.36 -10.03 -14.48
N GLY A 69 18.89 -9.31 -13.46
CA GLY A 69 19.00 -9.68 -12.05
C GLY A 69 17.96 -10.72 -11.61
N PRO A 70 18.08 -11.28 -10.39
CA PRO A 70 17.05 -12.16 -9.82
C PRO A 70 15.76 -11.36 -9.50
N PRO A 71 14.60 -12.05 -9.34
CA PRO A 71 13.41 -11.47 -8.72
C PRO A 71 13.73 -10.82 -7.37
N GLN A 72 13.20 -9.62 -7.12
CA GLN A 72 13.45 -8.87 -5.88
C GLN A 72 12.16 -8.64 -5.10
N GLU A 73 12.33 -8.37 -3.80
CA GLU A 73 11.22 -7.92 -2.96
C GLU A 73 10.92 -6.43 -3.23
N VAL A 74 9.65 -6.03 -3.14
CA VAL A 74 9.19 -4.63 -3.20
C VAL A 74 9.44 -3.85 -1.91
N GLY A 75 9.91 -4.49 -0.85
CA GLY A 75 10.31 -3.84 0.41
C GLY A 75 9.14 -3.60 1.38
N MET A 76 7.99 -4.25 1.14
CA MET A 76 6.80 -4.13 1.97
C MET A 76 6.03 -5.45 1.97
N ALA A 77 5.46 -5.80 3.12
CA ALA A 77 4.47 -6.87 3.26
C ALA A 77 3.14 -6.50 2.57
N TYR A 78 3.15 -6.38 1.24
CA TYR A 78 2.08 -5.77 0.44
C TYR A 78 0.70 -6.42 0.66
N GLY A 79 0.68 -7.71 0.97
CA GLY A 79 -0.55 -8.46 1.27
C GLY A 79 -1.32 -7.96 2.49
N ASP A 80 -0.62 -7.53 3.54
CA ASP A 80 -1.24 -7.20 4.81
C ASP A 80 -2.17 -5.96 4.70
N PRO A 81 -1.69 -4.76 4.28
CA PRO A 81 -2.56 -3.60 4.13
C PRO A 81 -3.55 -3.77 2.98
N THR A 82 -3.14 -4.42 1.88
CA THR A 82 -4.01 -4.62 0.70
C THR A 82 -5.23 -5.45 1.04
N SER A 83 -5.05 -6.58 1.73
CA SER A 83 -6.17 -7.43 2.14
C SER A 83 -7.07 -6.73 3.17
N GLY A 84 -6.50 -5.95 4.10
CA GLY A 84 -7.27 -5.14 5.04
C GLY A 84 -8.18 -4.11 4.35
N ILE A 85 -7.67 -3.43 3.32
CA ILE A 85 -8.45 -2.47 2.53
C ILE A 85 -9.56 -3.18 1.74
N HIS A 86 -9.25 -4.31 1.09
CA HIS A 86 -10.26 -5.11 0.38
C HIS A 86 -11.35 -5.62 1.33
N ALA A 87 -10.98 -6.09 2.52
CA ALA A 87 -11.92 -6.52 3.55
C ALA A 87 -12.82 -5.37 4.00
N ALA A 88 -12.27 -4.16 4.22
CA ALA A 88 -13.06 -2.99 4.57
C ALA A 88 -14.08 -2.63 3.48
N VAL A 89 -13.70 -2.67 2.21
CA VAL A 89 -14.61 -2.45 1.07
C VAL A 89 -15.70 -3.51 1.02
N ALA A 90 -15.34 -4.79 1.16
CA ALA A 90 -16.27 -5.90 1.17
C ALA A 90 -17.27 -5.82 2.35
N ILE A 91 -16.80 -5.41 3.54
CA ILE A 91 -17.66 -5.18 4.71
C ILE A 91 -18.64 -4.04 4.45
N CYS A 92 -18.20 -2.92 3.88
CA CYS A 92 -19.08 -1.82 3.50
C CYS A 92 -20.15 -2.29 2.49
N ALA A 93 -19.75 -3.05 1.46
CA ALA A 93 -20.68 -3.62 0.49
C ALA A 93 -21.69 -4.58 1.14
N ALA A 94 -21.23 -5.42 2.08
CA ALA A 94 -22.07 -6.34 2.83
C ALA A 94 -23.09 -5.62 3.72
N LEU A 95 -22.68 -4.54 4.39
CA LEU A 95 -23.57 -3.71 5.20
C LEU A 95 -24.67 -3.08 4.33
N VAL A 96 -24.31 -2.55 3.16
CA VAL A 96 -25.28 -2.00 2.18
C VAL A 96 -26.20 -3.08 1.61
N ALA A 97 -25.67 -4.27 1.30
CA ALA A 97 -26.50 -5.38 0.84
C ALA A 97 -27.51 -5.81 1.90
N ARG A 98 -27.07 -5.90 3.17
CA ARG A 98 -27.92 -6.25 4.30
C ARG A 98 -29.07 -5.28 4.51
N THR A 99 -28.92 -3.97 4.24
CA THR A 99 -30.05 -3.04 4.33
C THR A 99 -31.16 -3.30 3.31
N ARG A 100 -30.85 -4.01 2.21
CA ARG A 100 -31.80 -4.37 1.16
C ARG A 100 -32.37 -5.77 1.35
N THR A 101 -31.54 -6.70 1.79
CA THR A 101 -31.89 -8.13 1.84
C THR A 101 -32.28 -8.61 3.23
N GLY A 102 -31.89 -7.89 4.29
CA GLY A 102 -31.99 -8.33 5.68
C GLY A 102 -31.00 -9.44 6.07
N HIS A 103 -30.15 -9.89 5.15
CA HIS A 103 -29.24 -11.02 5.37
C HIS A 103 -27.80 -10.59 5.62
N GLY A 104 -27.16 -11.27 6.56
CA GLY A 104 -25.71 -11.23 6.75
C GLY A 104 -24.99 -12.16 5.77
N GLN A 105 -23.66 -12.20 5.85
CA GLN A 105 -22.84 -13.08 5.02
C GLN A 105 -21.44 -13.29 5.60
N HIS A 106 -20.78 -14.36 5.16
CA HIS A 106 -19.37 -14.60 5.39
C HIS A 106 -18.56 -14.06 4.21
N ILE A 107 -17.61 -13.19 4.50
CA ILE A 107 -16.66 -12.61 3.56
C ILE A 107 -15.32 -13.33 3.79
N ASP A 108 -14.81 -13.97 2.75
CA ASP A 108 -13.50 -14.60 2.72
C ASP A 108 -12.55 -13.73 1.88
N VAL A 109 -11.47 -13.24 2.47
CA VAL A 109 -10.47 -12.40 1.81
C VAL A 109 -9.12 -13.11 1.88
N SER A 110 -8.62 -13.49 0.71
CA SER A 110 -7.28 -14.04 0.54
C SER A 110 -6.26 -12.92 0.31
N LEU A 111 -5.13 -12.94 1.03
CA LEU A 111 -3.99 -12.05 0.73
C LEU A 111 -3.48 -12.28 -0.70
N TRP A 112 -3.44 -13.53 -1.16
CA TRP A 112 -3.01 -13.85 -2.52
C TRP A 112 -3.92 -13.21 -3.57
N GLU A 113 -5.23 -13.42 -3.48
CA GLU A 113 -6.17 -12.87 -4.48
C GLU A 113 -6.19 -11.34 -4.43
N ALA A 114 -6.16 -10.76 -3.22
CA ALA A 114 -6.17 -9.31 -3.04
C ALA A 114 -4.96 -8.61 -3.67
N VAL A 115 -3.77 -9.23 -3.59
CA VAL A 115 -2.56 -8.67 -4.23
C VAL A 115 -2.52 -8.99 -5.72
N ALA A 116 -2.91 -10.20 -6.15
CA ALA A 116 -2.93 -10.55 -7.57
C ALA A 116 -3.86 -9.64 -8.39
N ALA A 117 -4.96 -9.17 -7.78
CA ALA A 117 -5.87 -8.20 -8.37
C ALA A 117 -5.22 -6.81 -8.62
N LEU A 118 -4.13 -6.48 -7.92
CA LEU A 118 -3.39 -5.22 -8.04
C LEU A 118 -2.12 -5.32 -8.89
N VAL A 119 -1.85 -6.48 -9.48
CA VAL A 119 -0.69 -6.72 -10.35
C VAL A 119 -1.16 -7.18 -11.73
N PRO A 120 -2.05 -6.41 -12.41
CA PRO A 120 -2.71 -6.87 -13.62
C PRO A 120 -1.76 -6.96 -14.82
N GLU A 121 -0.73 -6.12 -14.89
CA GLU A 121 0.19 -6.06 -16.04
C GLU A 121 0.84 -7.40 -16.33
N GLY A 122 1.30 -8.10 -15.28
CA GLY A 122 2.00 -9.38 -15.42
C GLY A 122 1.14 -10.47 -16.01
N TRP A 123 0.00 -10.77 -15.36
CA TRP A 123 -0.84 -11.88 -15.79
C TRP A 123 -1.73 -11.52 -17.00
N MET A 124 -2.10 -10.25 -17.20
CA MET A 124 -2.84 -9.85 -18.41
C MET A 124 -1.99 -9.94 -19.66
N ASP A 125 -0.71 -9.54 -19.61
CA ASP A 125 0.19 -9.67 -20.75
C ASP A 125 0.36 -11.15 -21.15
N TYR A 126 0.44 -12.04 -20.17
CA TYR A 126 0.46 -13.49 -20.43
C TYR A 126 -0.85 -13.98 -21.06
N VAL A 127 -2.01 -13.54 -20.55
CA VAL A 127 -3.32 -13.92 -21.11
C VAL A 127 -3.50 -13.41 -22.54
N MET A 128 -3.04 -12.20 -22.85
CA MET A 128 -3.23 -11.56 -24.15
C MET A 128 -2.20 -11.99 -25.19
N ASN A 129 -0.94 -12.09 -24.79
CA ASN A 129 0.21 -12.18 -25.70
C ASN A 129 1.07 -13.43 -25.46
N GLY A 130 0.85 -14.18 -24.37
CA GLY A 130 1.68 -15.32 -23.98
C GLY A 130 3.07 -14.92 -23.47
N THR A 131 3.25 -13.63 -23.14
CA THR A 131 4.51 -13.04 -22.68
C THR A 131 4.47 -12.74 -21.19
N GLN A 132 5.66 -12.56 -20.60
CA GLN A 132 5.82 -12.11 -19.21
C GLN A 132 6.65 -10.83 -19.25
N PRO A 133 6.20 -9.73 -18.61
CA PRO A 133 7.00 -8.52 -18.51
C PRO A 133 8.37 -8.80 -17.90
N ALA A 134 9.42 -8.32 -18.55
CA ALA A 134 10.77 -8.40 -18.04
C ALA A 134 10.96 -7.41 -16.87
N ARG A 135 11.93 -7.72 -16.00
CA ARG A 135 12.44 -6.76 -15.02
C ARG A 135 13.21 -5.68 -15.77
N GLN A 136 12.95 -4.43 -15.43
CA GLN A 136 13.51 -3.26 -16.11
C GLN A 136 13.93 -2.16 -15.12
N GLY A 137 14.09 -2.51 -13.84
CA GLY A 137 14.45 -1.55 -12.80
C GLY A 137 13.43 -0.41 -12.69
N ASN A 138 13.91 0.82 -12.82
CA ASN A 138 13.09 2.03 -12.78
C ASN A 138 12.73 2.57 -14.18
N HIS A 139 13.08 1.83 -15.24
CA HIS A 139 12.74 2.18 -16.62
C HIS A 139 11.26 1.93 -16.93
N ASP A 140 10.76 2.65 -17.93
CA ASP A 140 9.44 2.44 -18.53
C ASP A 140 9.57 1.76 -19.91
N PRO A 141 8.61 0.92 -20.33
CA PRO A 141 8.70 0.23 -21.62
C PRO A 141 8.69 1.17 -22.84
N TRP A 142 8.18 2.40 -22.71
CA TRP A 142 7.94 3.31 -23.83
C TRP A 142 8.60 4.69 -23.67
N MET A 143 8.73 5.19 -22.46
CA MET A 143 9.25 6.51 -22.16
C MET A 143 10.76 6.50 -21.96
N ALA A 144 11.45 7.45 -22.59
CA ALA A 144 12.86 7.72 -22.38
C ALA A 144 13.14 9.24 -22.51
N PRO A 145 13.66 9.90 -21.45
CA PRO A 145 14.03 9.32 -20.16
C PRO A 145 12.84 8.96 -19.27
N HIS A 146 12.97 7.87 -18.51
CA HIS A 146 12.11 7.49 -17.40
C HIS A 146 12.94 6.68 -16.41
N ASN A 147 13.49 7.31 -15.36
CA ASN A 147 14.36 6.62 -14.40
C ASN A 147 14.47 7.41 -13.07
N CYS A 148 15.19 6.83 -12.11
CA CYS A 148 15.58 7.43 -10.83
C CYS A 148 17.07 7.80 -10.86
N PHE A 149 17.38 9.09 -10.78
CA PHE A 149 18.71 9.66 -10.99
C PHE A 149 19.31 10.17 -9.69
N ARG A 150 20.58 9.87 -9.47
CA ARG A 150 21.31 10.31 -8.27
C ARG A 150 21.47 11.83 -8.25
N CYS A 151 21.26 12.42 -7.09
CA CYS A 151 21.43 13.84 -6.81
C CYS A 151 22.61 14.09 -5.86
N ALA A 152 22.92 15.36 -5.62
CA ALA A 152 23.91 15.76 -4.63
C ALA A 152 23.44 15.35 -3.22
N GLY A 153 24.30 14.62 -2.50
CA GLY A 153 24.00 14.09 -1.17
C GLY A 153 24.33 12.60 -1.04
N GLU A 154 24.03 12.05 0.14
CA GLU A 154 24.12 10.62 0.42
C GLU A 154 22.76 9.99 0.18
N ASP A 155 22.69 9.05 -0.76
CA ASP A 155 21.46 8.33 -1.12
C ASP A 155 20.27 9.26 -1.48
N GLU A 156 20.58 10.37 -2.15
CA GLU A 156 19.59 11.34 -2.63
C GLU A 156 19.29 11.11 -4.11
N TRP A 157 18.00 11.06 -4.46
CA TRP A 157 17.57 10.72 -5.81
C TRP A 157 16.36 11.54 -6.27
N VAL A 158 16.22 11.68 -7.59
CA VAL A 158 15.08 12.31 -8.26
C VAL A 158 14.56 11.40 -9.37
N THR A 159 13.26 11.18 -9.43
CA THR A 159 12.64 10.51 -10.57
C THR A 159 12.34 11.54 -11.65
N ILE A 160 12.61 11.20 -12.91
CA ILE A 160 12.31 12.04 -14.07
C ILE A 160 11.60 11.18 -15.10
N ALA A 161 10.49 11.68 -15.63
CA ALA A 161 9.73 11.04 -16.70
C ALA A 161 9.45 12.05 -17.83
N CYS A 162 9.67 11.62 -19.06
CA CYS A 162 9.47 12.40 -20.27
C CYS A 162 8.68 11.58 -21.29
N GLY A 163 7.42 11.96 -21.49
CA GLY A 163 6.48 11.27 -22.37
C GLY A 163 6.31 11.93 -23.74
N THR A 164 6.69 13.20 -23.90
CA THR A 164 6.47 13.94 -25.16
C THR A 164 7.75 14.53 -25.74
N GLU A 165 7.77 14.77 -27.05
CA GLU A 165 8.91 15.46 -27.69
C GLU A 165 9.05 16.91 -27.18
N THR A 166 7.93 17.58 -26.86
CA THR A 166 7.98 18.92 -26.23
C THR A 166 8.71 18.90 -24.89
N GLU A 167 8.38 17.93 -24.02
CA GLU A 167 9.10 17.73 -22.76
C GLU A 167 10.58 17.43 -23.00
N TRP A 168 10.91 16.61 -24.01
CA TRP A 168 12.29 16.28 -24.35
C TRP A 168 13.11 17.51 -24.76
N HIS A 169 12.58 18.33 -25.67
CA HIS A 169 13.23 19.58 -26.08
C HIS A 169 13.42 20.54 -24.89
N SER A 170 12.41 20.69 -24.05
CA SER A 170 12.49 21.50 -22.83
C SER A 170 13.53 20.96 -21.84
N LEU A 171 13.60 19.65 -21.64
CA LEU A 171 14.59 19.01 -20.80
C LEU A 171 16.02 19.30 -21.31
N CYS A 172 16.27 19.11 -22.60
CA CYS A 172 17.56 19.41 -23.22
C CYS A 172 18.00 20.85 -22.97
N HIS A 173 17.07 21.80 -23.07
CA HIS A 173 17.35 23.20 -22.78
C HIS A 173 17.70 23.43 -21.31
N VAL A 174 16.93 22.86 -20.37
CA VAL A 174 17.17 23.01 -18.92
C VAL A 174 18.49 22.41 -18.48
N ILE A 175 18.90 21.28 -19.07
CA ILE A 175 20.19 20.68 -18.75
C ILE A 175 21.38 21.36 -19.45
N GLY A 176 21.13 22.40 -20.25
CA GLY A 176 22.16 23.17 -20.95
C GLY A 176 22.74 22.47 -22.18
N GLN A 177 22.03 21.48 -22.72
CA GLN A 177 22.45 20.69 -23.88
C GLN A 177 21.35 20.62 -24.95
N PRO A 178 20.89 21.77 -25.50
CA PRO A 178 19.80 21.80 -26.48
C PRO A 178 20.10 20.96 -27.73
N GLN A 179 21.37 20.79 -28.09
CA GLN A 179 21.81 19.99 -29.24
C GLN A 179 21.43 18.51 -29.16
N LEU A 180 21.23 17.95 -27.95
CA LEU A 180 20.84 16.56 -27.78
C LEU A 180 19.51 16.26 -28.48
N ALA A 181 18.62 17.25 -28.59
CA ALA A 181 17.34 17.06 -29.23
C ALA A 181 17.44 16.78 -30.74
N ASP A 182 18.52 17.23 -31.39
CA ASP A 182 18.76 17.01 -32.81
C ASP A 182 19.70 15.83 -33.10
N GLU A 183 20.41 15.33 -32.08
CA GLU A 183 21.33 14.20 -32.22
C GLU A 183 20.62 12.93 -32.67
N ALA A 184 21.20 12.22 -33.63
CA ALA A 184 20.58 11.04 -34.24
C ALA A 184 20.19 9.97 -33.20
N ARG A 185 20.96 9.84 -32.12
CA ARG A 185 20.70 8.86 -31.05
C ARG A 185 19.56 9.26 -30.10
N PHE A 186 19.12 10.52 -30.09
CA PHE A 186 18.10 11.02 -29.15
C PHE A 186 16.96 11.82 -29.80
N ARG A 187 16.98 11.99 -31.12
CA ARG A 187 16.02 12.79 -31.89
C ARG A 187 14.56 12.36 -31.76
N SER A 188 14.29 11.10 -31.46
CA SER A 188 12.94 10.56 -31.36
C SER A 188 12.82 9.62 -30.17
N ALA A 189 11.60 9.41 -29.66
CA ALA A 189 11.36 8.47 -28.55
C ALA A 189 11.94 7.06 -28.80
N PRO A 190 11.77 6.41 -29.98
CA PRO A 190 12.41 5.11 -30.23
C PRO A 190 13.94 5.18 -30.24
N ALA A 191 14.53 6.27 -30.76
CA ALA A 191 15.98 6.45 -30.74
C ALA A 191 16.50 6.61 -29.30
N ARG A 192 15.82 7.43 -28.49
CA ARG A 192 16.12 7.59 -27.06
C ARG A 192 16.03 6.27 -26.32
N LYS A 193 14.95 5.51 -26.53
CA LYS A 193 14.75 4.20 -25.91
C LYS A 193 15.85 3.21 -26.28
N ALA A 194 16.26 3.17 -27.55
CA ALA A 194 17.36 2.32 -28.00
C ALA A 194 18.75 2.75 -27.47
N ASN A 195 18.87 3.95 -26.89
CA ASN A 195 20.11 4.50 -26.36
C ASN A 195 19.94 4.97 -24.90
N GLU A 196 19.02 4.34 -24.15
CA GLU A 196 18.56 4.85 -22.86
C GLU A 196 19.66 4.87 -21.79
N ASP A 197 20.56 3.89 -21.76
CA ASP A 197 21.70 3.89 -20.83
C ASP A 197 22.60 5.12 -21.04
N ALA A 198 22.85 5.50 -22.30
CA ALA A 198 23.68 6.64 -22.62
C ALA A 198 22.98 7.97 -22.30
N LEU A 199 21.66 8.00 -22.43
CA LEU A 199 20.83 9.13 -22.02
C LEU A 199 20.81 9.27 -20.49
N ASP A 200 20.69 8.16 -19.77
CA ASP A 200 20.67 8.13 -18.33
C ASP A 200 21.99 8.58 -17.72
N GLN A 201 23.12 8.24 -18.35
CA GLN A 201 24.42 8.76 -17.96
C GLN A 201 24.47 10.29 -18.05
N ILE A 202 23.99 10.87 -19.15
CA ILE A 202 23.96 12.34 -19.33
C ILE A 202 23.11 13.00 -18.24
N LEU A 203 21.94 12.45 -17.95
CA LEU A 203 21.05 12.99 -16.93
C LEU A 203 21.67 12.84 -15.55
N THR A 204 22.29 11.71 -15.25
CA THR A 204 22.99 11.46 -13.97
C THR A 204 24.13 12.46 -13.76
N GLU A 205 24.94 12.74 -14.78
CA GLU A 205 26.01 13.75 -14.72
C GLU A 205 25.47 15.14 -14.39
N TRP A 206 24.28 15.47 -14.89
CA TRP A 206 23.62 16.72 -14.57
C TRP A 206 22.96 16.72 -13.18
N THR A 207 22.28 15.66 -12.76
CA THR A 207 21.55 15.62 -11.47
C THR A 207 22.49 15.48 -10.28
N THR A 208 23.61 14.75 -10.40
CA THR A 208 24.52 14.45 -9.27
C THR A 208 25.15 15.69 -8.62
N LEU A 209 25.16 16.81 -9.34
CA LEU A 209 25.69 18.10 -8.88
C LEU A 209 24.65 19.00 -8.21
N ARG A 210 23.39 18.54 -8.08
CA ARG A 210 22.24 19.37 -7.71
C ARG A 210 21.41 18.71 -6.62
N ASP A 211 20.77 19.53 -5.80
CA ASP A 211 19.77 19.08 -4.83
C ASP A 211 18.53 18.52 -5.56
N LYS A 212 17.91 17.45 -5.02
CA LYS A 212 16.75 16.77 -5.64
C LYS A 212 15.54 17.69 -5.83
N TRP A 213 15.33 18.64 -4.90
CA TRP A 213 14.25 19.63 -5.02
C TRP A 213 14.59 20.76 -5.99
N GLU A 214 15.87 21.13 -6.13
CA GLU A 214 16.31 22.04 -7.18
C GLU A 214 16.03 21.45 -8.57
N VAL A 215 16.41 20.18 -8.79
CA VAL A 215 16.12 19.47 -10.05
C VAL A 215 14.62 19.45 -10.32
N THR A 216 13.83 19.04 -9.31
CA THR A 216 12.37 18.97 -9.40
C THR A 216 11.76 20.30 -9.83
N ARG A 217 12.13 21.41 -9.17
CA ARG A 217 11.61 22.75 -9.50
C ARG A 217 11.98 23.20 -10.91
N ARG A 218 13.24 22.97 -11.34
CA ARG A 218 13.71 23.37 -12.68
C ARG A 218 12.97 22.63 -13.79
N LEU A 219 12.73 21.33 -13.62
CA LEU A 219 12.08 20.49 -14.61
C LEU A 219 10.56 20.74 -14.67
N GLN A 220 9.91 20.82 -13.51
CA GLN A 220 8.47 21.12 -13.46
C GLN A 220 8.15 22.52 -14.03
N ALA A 221 9.04 23.50 -13.88
CA ALA A 221 8.87 24.83 -14.46
C ALA A 221 8.79 24.84 -15.99
N VAL A 222 9.27 23.79 -16.66
CA VAL A 222 9.20 23.63 -18.12
C VAL A 222 8.27 22.49 -18.56
N GLY A 223 7.45 21.97 -17.63
CA GLY A 223 6.45 20.93 -17.90
C GLY A 223 6.98 19.50 -17.88
N VAL A 224 8.24 19.28 -17.51
CA VAL A 224 8.81 17.92 -17.40
C VAL A 224 8.48 17.35 -16.02
N ALA A 225 7.91 16.13 -16.00
CA ALA A 225 7.56 15.45 -14.75
C ALA A 225 8.83 15.03 -14.01
N ALA A 226 8.99 15.55 -12.80
CA ALA A 226 10.06 15.16 -11.90
C ALA A 226 9.60 15.29 -10.45
N PHE A 227 10.12 14.42 -9.57
CA PHE A 227 9.91 14.52 -8.13
C PHE A 227 11.04 13.81 -7.38
N PRO A 228 11.37 14.18 -6.13
CA PRO A 228 12.33 13.42 -5.35
C PRO A 228 11.87 11.98 -5.12
N SER A 229 12.81 11.03 -5.10
CA SER A 229 12.56 9.72 -4.49
C SER A 229 12.61 9.90 -2.97
N MET A 230 11.44 10.00 -2.35
CA MET A 230 11.29 10.37 -0.94
C MET A 230 11.63 9.19 -0.03
N ASN A 231 12.44 9.44 1.00
CA ASN A 231 12.66 8.50 2.11
C ASN A 231 11.69 8.76 3.27
N GLY A 232 11.77 7.94 4.33
CA GLY A 232 10.88 8.07 5.49
C GLY A 232 10.97 9.41 6.23
N LYS A 233 12.15 10.02 6.29
CA LYS A 233 12.33 11.36 6.86
C LYS A 233 11.65 12.40 6.00
N ASP A 234 11.89 12.35 4.68
CA ASP A 234 11.27 13.30 3.74
C ASP A 234 9.75 13.27 3.87
N LEU A 235 9.13 12.09 3.97
CA LEU A 235 7.68 11.96 4.13
C LEU A 235 7.18 12.60 5.43
N VAL A 236 7.77 12.26 6.58
CA VAL A 236 7.30 12.75 7.88
C VAL A 236 7.48 14.26 8.04
N GLU A 237 8.52 14.82 7.42
CA GLU A 237 8.83 16.25 7.44
C GLU A 237 8.20 17.03 6.27
N ASP A 238 7.56 16.35 5.31
CA ASP A 238 7.03 16.97 4.11
C ASP A 238 5.98 18.06 4.43
N PRO A 239 6.17 19.31 3.96
CA PRO A 239 5.24 20.39 4.22
C PRO A 239 3.83 20.13 3.66
N HIS A 240 3.71 19.42 2.53
CA HIS A 240 2.41 19.15 1.92
C HIS A 240 1.60 18.12 2.73
N LEU A 241 2.22 17.00 3.12
CA LEU A 241 1.60 15.97 3.96
C LEU A 241 1.23 16.51 5.35
N ASN A 242 2.10 17.33 5.96
CA ASN A 242 1.81 17.97 7.24
C ASN A 242 0.70 19.03 7.12
N ALA A 243 0.71 19.89 6.08
CA ALA A 243 -0.36 20.87 5.85
C ALA A 243 -1.70 20.21 5.56
N ARG A 244 -1.68 19.03 4.91
CA ARG A 244 -2.86 18.20 4.72
C ARG A 244 -3.29 17.46 5.97
N GLY A 245 -2.53 17.48 7.06
CA GLY A 245 -2.80 16.77 8.31
C GLY A 245 -2.71 15.25 8.20
N PHE A 246 -1.90 14.74 7.26
CA PHE A 246 -1.75 13.30 7.06
C PHE A 246 -0.97 12.66 8.21
N PHE A 247 0.10 13.29 8.68
CA PHE A 247 0.80 12.83 9.88
C PHE A 247 0.21 13.46 11.14
N GLU A 248 -0.31 12.61 12.03
CA GLU A 248 -0.92 12.99 13.29
C GLU A 248 0.03 12.71 14.45
N ARG A 249 -0.06 13.49 15.53
CA ARG A 249 0.82 13.37 16.71
C ARG A 249 -0.03 13.23 17.95
N LEU A 250 -0.08 12.03 18.52
CA LEU A 250 -0.92 11.68 19.67
C LEU A 250 -0.06 11.28 20.86
N ALA A 251 -0.47 11.71 22.06
CA ALA A 251 0.16 11.28 23.30
C ALA A 251 -0.38 9.90 23.72
N HIS A 252 0.48 8.90 23.73
CA HIS A 252 0.18 7.56 24.25
C HIS A 252 0.65 7.45 25.71
N PRO A 253 -0.12 6.83 26.62
CA PRO A 253 0.22 6.75 28.04
C PRO A 253 1.60 6.15 28.34
N GLU A 254 2.05 5.16 27.56
CA GLU A 254 3.32 4.47 27.80
C GLU A 254 4.53 5.03 27.01
N VAL A 255 4.29 5.59 25.82
CA VAL A 255 5.39 5.98 24.92
C VAL A 255 5.44 7.49 24.65
N GLY A 256 4.54 8.27 25.26
CA GLY A 256 4.45 9.71 25.04
C GLY A 256 3.96 10.06 23.64
N VAL A 257 4.34 11.23 23.14
CA VAL A 257 3.92 11.70 21.81
C VAL A 257 4.64 10.91 20.71
N ARG A 258 3.87 10.34 19.77
CA ARG A 258 4.38 9.66 18.59
C ARG A 258 3.68 10.13 17.33
N THR A 259 4.41 10.09 16.21
CA THR A 259 3.87 10.38 14.88
C THR A 259 3.21 9.13 14.33
N HIS A 260 1.98 9.28 13.84
CA HIS A 260 1.20 8.22 13.22
C HIS A 260 0.68 8.67 11.86
N MET A 261 0.48 7.70 10.97
CA MET A 261 -0.30 7.95 9.76
C MET A 261 -1.76 8.20 10.14
N GLY A 262 -2.31 9.27 9.59
CA GLY A 262 -3.71 9.61 9.66
C GLY A 262 -4.48 9.01 8.49
N MET A 263 -5.70 9.49 8.31
CA MET A 263 -6.59 9.01 7.25
C MET A 263 -6.18 9.58 5.89
N PRO A 264 -5.98 8.75 4.84
CA PRO A 264 -5.55 9.21 3.51
C PRO A 264 -6.68 9.83 2.67
N TRP A 265 -7.84 10.08 3.27
CA TRP A 265 -8.97 10.78 2.65
C TRP A 265 -9.56 11.85 3.57
N ARG A 266 -10.34 12.76 2.98
CA ARG A 266 -11.02 13.84 3.67
C ARG A 266 -12.51 13.84 3.34
N LEU A 267 -13.33 13.74 4.37
CA LEU A 267 -14.78 13.88 4.30
C LEU A 267 -15.17 15.33 4.63
N THR A 268 -16.15 15.88 3.89
CA THR A 268 -16.68 17.24 4.09
C THR A 268 -17.63 17.34 5.28
N HIS A 269 -18.31 16.24 5.62
CA HIS A 269 -19.39 16.21 6.62
C HIS A 269 -19.08 15.31 7.82
N ALA A 270 -17.83 14.88 7.97
CA ALA A 270 -17.39 14.07 9.10
C ALA A 270 -15.99 14.49 9.55
N PRO A 271 -15.68 14.39 10.85
CA PRO A 271 -14.32 14.62 11.33
C PRO A 271 -13.39 13.61 10.66
N ASN A 272 -12.24 14.08 10.19
CA ASN A 272 -11.17 13.23 9.68
C ASN A 272 -10.08 13.09 10.74
N GLY A 273 -9.43 11.93 10.76
CA GLY A 273 -8.26 11.66 11.58
C GLY A 273 -8.50 10.64 12.69
N VAL A 274 -7.44 10.34 13.43
CA VAL A 274 -7.44 9.34 14.49
C VAL A 274 -8.06 9.94 15.76
N ARG A 275 -9.02 9.24 16.36
CA ARG A 275 -9.81 9.78 17.50
C ARG A 275 -9.08 9.73 18.84
N SER A 276 -8.20 8.76 19.02
CA SER A 276 -7.48 8.50 20.28
C SER A 276 -6.19 7.73 19.99
N PRO A 277 -5.20 7.77 20.90
CA PRO A 277 -4.08 6.83 20.83
C PRO A 277 -4.58 5.37 20.90
N ALA A 278 -3.71 4.42 20.56
CA ALA A 278 -3.97 3.01 20.78
C ALA A 278 -4.28 2.74 22.26
N PRO A 279 -5.22 1.84 22.59
CA PRO A 279 -5.56 1.51 23.96
C PRO A 279 -4.45 0.65 24.61
N LEU A 280 -4.34 0.75 25.93
CA LEU A 280 -3.54 -0.21 26.71
C LEU A 280 -4.23 -1.59 26.71
N LEU A 281 -3.44 -2.63 27.02
CA LEU A 281 -3.98 -3.97 27.20
C LEU A 281 -5.07 -3.95 28.30
N GLY A 282 -6.29 -4.35 27.93
CA GLY A 282 -7.43 -4.42 28.84
C GLY A 282 -8.02 -3.08 29.29
N GLN A 283 -7.59 -1.95 28.70
CA GLN A 283 -8.02 -0.60 29.11
C GLN A 283 -9.53 -0.44 29.19
N ASP A 284 -10.24 -0.98 28.20
CA ASP A 284 -11.69 -0.79 28.03
C ASP A 284 -12.51 -2.02 28.48
N THR A 285 -11.89 -3.02 29.10
CA THR A 285 -12.54 -4.29 29.49
C THR A 285 -13.78 -4.05 30.34
N ASP A 286 -13.67 -3.30 31.44
CA ASP A 286 -14.80 -3.06 32.36
C ASP A 286 -15.93 -2.27 31.70
N GLN A 287 -15.57 -1.33 30.82
CA GLN A 287 -16.53 -0.53 30.08
C GLN A 287 -17.32 -1.42 29.12
N VAL A 288 -16.66 -2.27 28.34
CA VAL A 288 -17.31 -3.20 27.41
C VAL A 288 -18.21 -4.19 28.16
N MET A 289 -17.72 -4.81 29.25
CA MET A 289 -18.49 -5.79 30.01
C MET A 289 -19.75 -5.18 30.63
N ARG A 290 -19.67 -3.94 31.12
CA ARG A 290 -20.81 -3.26 31.72
C ARG A 290 -21.76 -2.67 30.67
N ASP A 291 -21.24 -1.87 29.75
CA ASP A 291 -22.06 -1.01 28.89
C ASP A 291 -22.59 -1.78 27.66
N ILE A 292 -21.87 -2.81 27.21
CA ILE A 292 -22.27 -3.63 26.05
C ILE A 292 -22.91 -4.95 26.50
N LEU A 293 -22.32 -5.66 27.47
CA LEU A 293 -22.85 -6.96 27.93
C LEU A 293 -23.80 -6.86 29.12
N GLY A 294 -23.92 -5.70 29.77
CA GLY A 294 -24.84 -5.50 30.90
C GLY A 294 -24.41 -6.20 32.19
N TYR A 295 -23.13 -6.56 32.34
CA TYR A 295 -22.66 -7.25 33.54
C TYR A 295 -22.62 -6.30 34.74
N SER A 296 -22.97 -6.84 35.92
CA SER A 296 -22.83 -6.13 37.18
C SER A 296 -21.36 -5.98 37.56
N VAL A 297 -21.06 -4.99 38.41
CA VAL A 297 -19.71 -4.79 38.95
C VAL A 297 -19.22 -6.05 39.67
N GLN A 298 -20.11 -6.75 40.37
CA GLN A 298 -19.81 -8.00 41.07
C GLN A 298 -19.40 -9.10 40.07
N ARG A 299 -20.16 -9.27 38.98
CA ARG A 299 -19.83 -10.29 37.97
C ARG A 299 -18.50 -10.00 37.27
N ILE A 300 -18.19 -8.73 37.02
CA ILE A 300 -16.91 -8.33 36.43
C ILE A 300 -15.76 -8.67 37.39
N ALA A 301 -15.91 -8.40 38.70
CA ALA A 301 -14.91 -8.75 39.70
C ALA A 301 -14.69 -10.26 39.79
N GLU A 302 -15.75 -11.07 39.81
CA GLU A 302 -15.67 -12.53 39.79
C GLU A 302 -14.87 -13.04 38.58
N LEU A 303 -15.14 -12.53 37.38
CA LEU A 303 -14.44 -12.94 36.16
C LEU A 303 -12.94 -12.55 36.17
N LYS A 304 -12.57 -11.48 36.85
CA LYS A 304 -11.16 -11.11 37.07
C LYS A 304 -10.48 -12.04 38.07
N ASP A 305 -11.17 -12.38 39.16
CA ASP A 305 -10.68 -13.34 40.17
C ASP A 305 -10.49 -14.74 39.54
N GLU A 306 -11.40 -15.13 38.64
CA GLU A 306 -11.33 -16.36 37.84
C GLU A 306 -10.27 -16.32 36.73
N ARG A 307 -9.64 -15.16 36.49
CA ARG A 307 -8.67 -14.92 35.39
C ARG A 307 -9.24 -15.16 33.99
N VAL A 308 -10.53 -14.95 33.83
CA VAL A 308 -11.20 -14.90 32.52
C VAL A 308 -10.99 -13.53 31.88
N LEU A 309 -10.98 -12.47 32.70
CA LEU A 309 -10.68 -11.10 32.30
C LEU A 309 -9.31 -10.66 32.86
N TYR A 310 -8.72 -9.63 32.23
CA TYR A 310 -7.49 -8.99 32.70
C TYR A 310 -7.74 -8.14 33.97
#